data_AF-A0A916CZ98-F1
#
_entry.id   AF-A0A916CZ98-F1
#
_cell.length_a   1.000
_cell.length_b   1.000
_cell.length_c   1.000
_cell.angle_alpha   90.00
_cell.angle_beta   90.00
_cell.angle_gamma   90.00
#
_symmetry.space_group_name_H-M   'P 1'
#
loop_
_entity.id
_entity.type
_entity.pdbx_description
1 polymer ?
#
loop_
_entity_poly.entity_id
_entity_poly.type
_entity_poly.pdbx_seq_one_letter_code
_entity_poly.pdbx_strand_id
1 'polypeptide(L)'
;MIRVSLRKTLVVASCAAAVGLACGKSEESSPAAAPTPSQAPAAAPATAAGAPPSAAATAEAKQIFETRCTACHGARGAGDGPASKGLTPPPRNFQDPQWQAAVKDDYIEQIVQYGGAAVGKSAAMPANPDLMAKPEVVTALRIYVRGLKSQ
;
A
#
# COMPACT_ATOMS: atom_id res chain seq x y z
N MET A 1 26.84 -15.16 -57.71
CA MET A 1 27.10 -16.56 -57.31
C MET A 1 28.03 -16.52 -56.11
N ILE A 2 27.64 -17.03 -54.93
CA ILE A 2 28.46 -17.66 -53.87
C ILE A 2 27.52 -17.92 -52.67
N ARG A 3 27.75 -19.07 -52.03
CA ARG A 3 26.77 -19.95 -51.39
C ARG A 3 26.52 -19.64 -49.91
N VAL A 4 25.27 -19.85 -49.50
CA VAL A 4 24.77 -19.95 -48.12
C VAL A 4 25.45 -21.12 -47.39
N SER A 5 25.82 -20.94 -46.10
CA SER A 5 26.01 -22.08 -45.20
C SER A 5 25.59 -21.73 -43.77
N LEU A 6 24.44 -22.28 -43.38
CA LEU A 6 23.81 -22.23 -42.08
C LEU A 6 24.23 -23.50 -41.31
N ARG A 7 24.78 -23.38 -40.09
CA ARG A 7 25.02 -24.55 -39.22
C ARG A 7 24.15 -24.45 -37.97
N LYS A 8 22.99 -25.10 -38.06
CA LYS A 8 22.15 -25.54 -36.94
C LYS A 8 22.79 -26.79 -36.33
N THR A 9 23.09 -26.78 -35.05
CA THR A 9 23.44 -28.00 -34.30
C THR A 9 22.26 -28.35 -33.41
N LEU A 10 21.63 -29.46 -33.75
CA LEU A 10 20.49 -30.08 -33.09
C LEU A 10 21.04 -31.39 -32.52
N VAL A 11 20.95 -31.61 -31.20
CA VAL A 11 21.26 -32.90 -30.59
C VAL A 11 20.00 -33.46 -29.97
N VAL A 12 19.70 -34.66 -30.45
CA VAL A 12 18.59 -35.60 -30.25
C VAL A 12 18.63 -36.14 -28.81
N ALA A 13 17.53 -36.03 -28.07
CA ALA A 13 16.55 -37.07 -27.73
C ALA A 13 17.08 -38.35 -27.03
N SER A 14 16.48 -38.67 -25.89
CA SER A 14 16.23 -40.05 -25.48
C SER A 14 14.98 -40.11 -24.61
N CYS A 15 14.01 -40.88 -25.11
CA CYS A 15 12.76 -41.23 -24.48
C CYS A 15 12.97 -42.33 -23.43
N ALA A 16 12.19 -42.28 -22.35
CA ALA A 16 11.72 -43.49 -21.67
C ALA A 16 10.28 -43.23 -21.20
N ALA A 17 9.33 -43.88 -21.89
CA ALA A 17 7.92 -43.93 -21.52
C ALA A 17 7.68 -45.11 -20.58
N ALA A 18 6.84 -44.93 -19.58
CA ALA A 18 6.12 -46.01 -18.92
C ALA A 18 4.65 -45.60 -18.76
N VAL A 19 3.79 -46.48 -19.25
CA VAL A 19 2.34 -46.37 -19.39
C VAL A 19 1.65 -47.15 -18.27
N GLY A 20 0.51 -46.65 -17.80
CA GLY A 20 -0.56 -47.44 -17.16
C GLY A 20 -1.26 -46.65 -16.04
N LEU A 21 -2.56 -46.79 -15.73
CA LEU A 21 -3.71 -47.45 -16.33
C LEU A 21 -4.93 -47.08 -15.43
N ALA A 22 -5.93 -46.41 -16.01
CA ALA A 22 -7.39 -46.49 -15.77
C ALA A 22 -8.09 -46.39 -14.37
N CYS A 23 -9.38 -45.98 -14.47
CA CYS A 23 -10.49 -45.92 -13.49
C CYS A 23 -10.41 -44.84 -12.39
N GLY A 24 -11.39 -43.98 -12.09
CA GLY A 24 -12.80 -43.86 -12.46
C GLY A 24 -13.62 -43.35 -11.25
N LYS A 25 -14.58 -42.45 -11.49
CA LYS A 25 -15.83 -42.22 -10.71
C LYS A 25 -15.79 -41.48 -9.34
N SER A 26 -16.41 -40.30 -9.36
CA SER A 26 -17.37 -39.71 -8.39
C SER A 26 -17.23 -39.82 -6.87
N GLU A 27 -17.37 -38.63 -6.25
CA GLU A 27 -18.19 -38.27 -5.08
C GLU A 27 -17.79 -38.71 -3.66
N GLU A 28 -17.36 -37.69 -2.90
CA GLU A 28 -17.84 -37.30 -1.56
C GLU A 28 -17.71 -38.26 -0.37
N SER A 29 -16.87 -37.88 0.60
CA SER A 29 -17.23 -37.93 2.03
C SER A 29 -16.27 -37.09 2.86
N SER A 30 -16.81 -36.02 3.44
CA SER A 30 -16.31 -35.38 4.66
C SER A 30 -16.67 -36.25 5.88
N PRO A 31 -16.02 -36.07 7.04
CA PRO A 31 -16.78 -35.33 8.04
C PRO A 31 -15.97 -34.31 8.86
N ALA A 32 -16.75 -33.36 9.35
CA ALA A 32 -16.42 -32.21 10.17
C ALA A 32 -15.97 -32.55 11.61
N ALA A 33 -15.17 -31.64 12.18
CA ALA A 33 -15.30 -31.10 13.56
C ALA A 33 -14.24 -29.98 13.74
N ALA A 34 -14.59 -28.69 13.61
CA ALA A 34 -15.06 -27.75 14.67
C ALA A 34 -13.94 -26.71 14.98
N PRO A 35 -14.21 -25.51 15.55
CA PRO A 35 -15.46 -24.95 16.06
C PRO A 35 -15.88 -23.56 15.52
N THR A 36 -17.18 -23.31 15.69
CA THR A 36 -17.98 -22.07 15.88
C THR A 36 -17.60 -20.68 15.33
N PRO A 37 -18.61 -19.90 14.88
CA PRO A 37 -18.43 -18.56 14.33
C PRO A 37 -18.20 -17.55 15.45
N SER A 38 -17.04 -16.89 15.46
CA SER A 38 -16.78 -15.76 16.35
C SER A 38 -16.40 -14.52 15.54
N GLN A 39 -17.38 -13.62 15.47
CA GLN A 39 -17.30 -12.20 15.11
C GLN A 39 -16.76 -11.85 13.72
N ALA A 40 -17.72 -11.62 12.81
CA ALA A 40 -17.61 -10.47 11.91
C ALA A 40 -17.29 -9.23 12.77
N PRO A 41 -16.31 -8.40 12.40
CA PRO A 41 -16.14 -7.13 13.09
C PRO A 41 -17.45 -6.36 12.95
N ALA A 42 -18.06 -6.07 14.11
CA ALA A 42 -19.15 -5.12 14.19
C ALA A 42 -18.71 -3.89 13.38
N ALA A 43 -19.52 -3.53 12.39
CA ALA A 43 -19.36 -2.26 11.70
C ALA A 43 -19.23 -1.20 12.79
N ALA A 44 -18.05 -0.60 12.90
CA ALA A 44 -17.83 0.52 13.80
C ALA A 44 -18.94 1.54 13.50
N PRO A 45 -19.56 2.14 14.52
CA PRO A 45 -20.56 3.17 14.27
C PRO A 45 -19.88 4.23 13.43
N ALA A 46 -20.54 4.66 12.35
CA ALA A 46 -20.12 5.82 11.60
C ALA A 46 -19.89 6.95 12.60
N THR A 47 -18.64 7.31 12.84
CA THR A 47 -18.28 8.29 13.85
C THR A 47 -18.96 9.60 13.50
N ALA A 48 -19.67 10.16 14.48
CA ALA A 48 -20.21 11.50 14.37
C ALA A 48 -19.07 12.45 13.99
N ALA A 49 -19.29 13.27 12.96
CA ALA A 49 -18.30 14.23 12.48
C ALA A 49 -17.76 15.05 13.67
N GLY A 50 -16.46 14.91 13.95
CA GLY A 50 -15.76 15.62 15.02
C GLY A 50 -15.26 14.76 16.19
N ALA A 51 -15.61 13.47 16.27
CA ALA A 51 -14.99 12.56 17.25
C ALA A 51 -13.52 12.26 16.87
N PRO A 52 -12.60 12.06 17.85
CA PRO A 52 -11.25 11.60 17.55
C PRO A 52 -11.29 10.21 16.89
N PRO A 53 -10.31 9.86 16.05
CA PRO A 53 -10.22 8.53 15.45
C PRO A 53 -10.22 7.43 16.50
N SER A 54 -10.80 6.29 16.16
CA SER A 54 -10.68 5.09 16.99
C SER A 54 -9.21 4.67 17.19
N ALA A 55 -8.93 3.93 18.27
CA ALA A 55 -7.60 3.38 18.51
C ALA A 55 -7.15 2.46 17.36
N ALA A 56 -8.08 1.70 16.77
CA ALA A 56 -7.84 0.88 15.60
C ALA A 56 -7.41 1.73 14.38
N ALA A 57 -8.15 2.80 14.07
CA ALA A 57 -7.78 3.70 12.98
C ALA A 57 -6.44 4.39 13.21
N THR A 58 -6.13 4.75 14.46
CA THR A 58 -4.84 5.34 14.86
C THR A 58 -3.68 4.36 14.64
N ALA A 59 -3.85 3.11 15.05
CA ALA A 59 -2.84 2.07 14.83
C ALA A 59 -2.63 1.78 13.34
N GLU A 60 -3.73 1.68 12.57
CA GLU A 60 -3.67 1.48 11.12
C GLU A 60 -2.97 2.64 10.41
N ALA A 61 -3.30 3.90 10.77
CA ALA A 61 -2.65 5.08 10.21
C ALA A 61 -1.13 5.07 10.44
N LYS A 62 -0.68 4.72 11.65
CA LYS A 62 0.75 4.58 11.95
C LYS A 62 1.41 3.53 11.05
N GLN A 63 0.80 2.34 10.93
CA GLN A 63 1.31 1.27 10.07
C GLN A 63 1.38 1.72 8.60
N ILE A 64 0.36 2.43 8.12
CA ILE A 64 0.32 2.95 6.76
C ILE A 64 1.43 3.96 6.53
N PHE A 65 1.63 4.90 7.46
CA PHE A 65 2.74 5.85 7.36
C PHE A 65 4.09 5.12 7.27
N GLU A 66 4.32 4.18 8.18
CA GLU A 66 5.56 3.39 8.28
C GLU A 66 5.84 2.60 7.01
N THR A 67 4.82 2.00 6.40
CA THR A 67 4.97 1.08 5.25
C THR A 67 4.90 1.76 3.90
N ARG A 68 4.15 2.87 3.76
CA ARG A 68 3.91 3.54 2.48
C ARG A 68 4.61 4.88 2.34
N CYS A 69 4.74 5.63 3.44
CA CYS A 69 5.13 7.04 3.36
C CYS A 69 6.62 7.26 3.66
N THR A 70 7.22 6.46 4.53
CA THR A 70 8.60 6.65 5.02
C THR A 70 9.66 6.53 3.93
N ALA A 71 9.44 5.75 2.87
CA ALA A 71 10.38 5.61 1.76
C ALA A 71 10.72 6.97 1.12
N CYS A 72 9.74 7.89 1.06
CA CYS A 72 9.90 9.23 0.52
C CYS A 72 9.99 10.30 1.62
N HIS A 73 9.06 10.28 2.58
CA HIS A 73 8.98 11.31 3.62
C HIS A 73 9.91 11.09 4.82
N GLY A 74 10.56 9.91 4.92
CA GLY A 74 11.43 9.54 6.02
C GLY A 74 10.66 9.07 7.26
N ALA A 75 11.32 8.32 8.14
CA ALA A 75 10.72 7.76 9.37
C ALA A 75 10.19 8.85 10.32
N ARG A 76 10.82 10.03 10.32
CA ARG A 76 10.42 11.18 11.14
C ARG A 76 9.58 12.21 10.36
N GLY A 77 9.27 11.95 9.09
CA GLY A 77 8.58 12.91 8.21
C GLY A 77 9.41 14.11 7.79
N ALA A 78 10.74 14.04 7.83
CA ALA A 78 11.62 15.17 7.48
C ALA A 78 11.80 15.38 5.97
N GLY A 79 11.16 14.57 5.13
CA GLY A 79 11.35 14.60 3.68
C GLY A 79 12.68 13.97 3.24
N ASP A 80 13.32 13.20 4.13
CA ASP A 80 14.67 12.64 4.00
C ASP A 80 14.67 11.11 3.75
N GLY A 81 13.54 10.55 3.31
CA GLY A 81 13.43 9.13 2.98
C GLY A 81 14.41 8.73 1.87
N PRO A 82 14.82 7.44 1.76
CA PRO A 82 15.81 7.01 0.77
C PRO A 82 15.44 7.37 -0.68
N ALA A 83 14.16 7.38 -1.02
CA ALA A 83 13.67 7.76 -2.35
C ALA A 83 13.67 9.28 -2.59
N SER A 84 13.71 10.11 -1.53
CA SER A 84 13.68 11.58 -1.66
C SER A 84 14.79 12.14 -2.54
N LYS A 85 15.98 11.50 -2.53
CA LYS A 85 17.17 11.93 -3.28
C LYS A 85 16.97 11.94 -4.80
N GLY A 86 16.02 11.16 -5.32
CA GLY A 86 15.70 11.09 -6.74
C GLY A 86 14.52 11.97 -7.16
N LEU A 87 13.94 12.74 -6.24
CA LEU A 87 12.72 13.50 -6.49
C LEU A 87 13.02 15.01 -6.56
N THR A 88 12.49 15.68 -7.59
CA THR A 88 12.54 17.13 -7.74
C THR A 88 11.13 17.68 -7.93
N PRO A 89 10.61 18.52 -6.99
CA PRO A 89 11.21 18.87 -5.70
C PRO A 89 11.24 17.66 -4.74
N PRO A 90 12.09 17.69 -3.69
CA PRO A 90 12.05 16.68 -2.64
C PRO A 90 10.71 16.70 -1.89
N PRO A 91 10.33 15.59 -1.21
CA PRO A 91 9.15 15.55 -0.38
C PRO A 91 9.17 16.61 0.72
N ARG A 92 7.98 17.07 1.13
CA ARG A 92 7.83 18.06 2.20
C ARG A 92 8.42 17.55 3.51
N ASN A 93 9.15 18.42 4.20
CA ASN A 93 9.46 18.26 5.62
C ASN A 93 8.23 18.62 6.46
N PHE A 94 7.62 17.63 7.11
CA PHE A 94 6.45 17.83 7.98
C PHE A 94 6.81 18.45 9.34
N GLN A 95 8.09 18.52 9.69
CA GLN A 95 8.56 19.16 10.93
C GLN A 95 8.69 20.67 10.79
N ASP A 96 8.54 21.21 9.57
CA ASP A 96 8.60 22.65 9.30
C ASP A 96 7.42 23.37 9.99
N PRO A 97 7.67 24.22 11.01
CA PRO A 97 6.61 24.87 11.75
C PRO A 97 5.86 25.91 10.92
N GLN A 98 6.50 26.55 9.94
CA GLN A 98 5.83 27.51 9.05
C GLN A 98 4.85 26.78 8.14
N TRP A 99 5.27 25.65 7.57
CA TRP A 99 4.37 24.80 6.77
C TRP A 99 3.22 24.26 7.62
N GLN A 100 3.49 23.73 8.81
CA GLN A 100 2.46 23.23 9.72
C GLN A 100 1.44 24.33 10.06
N ALA A 101 1.89 25.55 10.38
CA ALA A 101 0.98 26.66 10.69
C ALA A 101 0.12 27.10 9.49
N ALA A 102 0.68 27.06 8.28
CA ALA A 102 0.02 27.54 7.08
C ALA A 102 -0.94 26.52 6.45
N VAL A 103 -0.56 25.24 6.41
CA VAL A 103 -1.31 24.20 5.71
C VAL A 103 -2.64 23.91 6.42
N LYS A 104 -3.69 23.68 5.64
CA LYS A 104 -5.00 23.29 6.17
C LYS A 104 -5.10 21.77 6.31
N ASP A 105 -5.96 21.34 7.22
CA ASP A 105 -6.14 19.93 7.57
C ASP A 105 -6.79 19.14 6.43
N ASP A 106 -7.79 19.71 5.77
CA ASP A 106 -8.44 19.15 4.58
C ASP A 106 -7.46 18.99 3.41
N TYR A 107 -6.53 19.92 3.22
CA TYR A 107 -5.47 19.82 2.22
C TYR A 107 -4.57 18.59 2.47
N ILE A 108 -4.20 18.32 3.73
CA ILE A 108 -3.40 17.13 4.08
C ILE A 108 -4.19 15.86 3.75
N GLU A 109 -5.47 15.80 4.07
CA GLU A 109 -6.30 14.64 3.76
C GLU A 109 -6.48 14.44 2.26
N GLN A 110 -6.69 15.52 1.50
CA GLN A 110 -6.84 15.48 0.06
C GLN A 110 -5.57 14.98 -0.62
N ILE A 111 -4.39 15.52 -0.27
CA ILE A 111 -3.14 15.09 -0.90
C ILE A 111 -2.78 13.64 -0.55
N VAL A 112 -3.14 13.16 0.64
CA VAL A 112 -2.96 11.75 1.02
C VAL A 112 -3.83 10.83 0.18
N GLN A 113 -5.10 11.18 -0.03
CA GLN A 113 -6.04 10.35 -0.78
C GLN A 113 -5.78 10.40 -2.29
N TYR A 114 -5.59 11.60 -2.85
CA TYR A 114 -5.57 11.84 -4.29
C TYR A 114 -4.16 12.04 -4.88
N GLY A 115 -3.13 12.10 -4.03
CA GLY A 115 -1.76 12.31 -4.45
C GLY A 115 -1.43 13.77 -4.79
N GLY A 116 -0.18 14.04 -5.12
CA GLY A 116 0.33 15.38 -5.33
C GLY A 116 -0.27 16.07 -6.56
N ALA A 117 -0.43 15.35 -7.68
CA ALA A 117 -0.93 15.92 -8.93
C ALA A 117 -2.34 16.52 -8.78
N ALA A 118 -3.21 15.87 -7.99
CA ALA A 118 -4.59 16.30 -7.77
C ALA A 118 -4.70 17.67 -7.07
N VAL A 119 -3.66 18.09 -6.34
CA VAL A 119 -3.59 19.37 -5.63
C VAL A 119 -2.51 20.30 -6.18
N GLY A 120 -2.10 20.10 -7.44
CA GLY A 120 -1.10 20.94 -8.11
C GLY A 120 0.33 20.79 -7.55
N LYS A 121 0.66 19.64 -6.98
CA LYS A 121 2.01 19.25 -6.53
C LYS A 121 2.58 18.14 -7.42
N SER A 122 3.79 17.67 -7.08
CA SER A 122 4.49 16.65 -7.85
C SER A 122 3.65 15.37 -8.00
N ALA A 123 3.54 14.88 -9.24
CA ALA A 123 2.92 13.59 -9.54
C ALA A 123 3.69 12.39 -8.95
N ALA A 124 4.91 12.61 -8.45
CA ALA A 124 5.68 11.58 -7.76
C ALA A 124 5.10 11.21 -6.37
N MET A 125 4.20 12.02 -5.80
CA MET A 125 3.41 11.62 -4.64
C MET A 125 2.14 10.92 -5.14
N PRO A 126 2.06 9.57 -5.08
CA PRO A 126 0.93 8.83 -5.62
C PRO A 126 -0.33 8.99 -4.78
N ALA A 127 -1.48 8.70 -5.38
CA ALA A 127 -2.76 8.60 -4.69
C ALA A 127 -2.82 7.33 -3.83
N ASN A 128 -3.63 7.36 -2.77
CA ASN A 128 -3.99 6.20 -1.94
C ASN A 128 -5.52 6.02 -1.99
N PRO A 129 -6.07 5.53 -3.12
CA PRO A 129 -7.53 5.48 -3.32
C PRO A 129 -8.24 4.55 -2.33
N ASP A 130 -7.54 3.55 -1.78
CA ASP A 130 -8.08 2.68 -0.73
C ASP A 130 -8.44 3.43 0.56
N LEU A 131 -7.78 4.56 0.81
CA LEU A 131 -8.05 5.40 1.99
C LEU A 131 -9.34 6.21 1.87
N MET A 132 -9.90 6.39 0.67
CA MET A 132 -11.16 7.12 0.47
C MET A 132 -12.36 6.41 1.14
N ALA A 133 -12.28 5.09 1.31
CA ALA A 133 -13.26 4.30 2.04
C ALA A 133 -12.98 4.24 3.57
N LYS A 134 -11.94 4.93 4.06
CA LYS A 134 -11.45 4.85 5.45
C LYS A 134 -11.26 6.25 6.07
N PRO A 135 -12.33 7.06 6.22
CA PRO A 135 -12.23 8.44 6.68
C PRO A 135 -11.59 8.59 8.08
N GLU A 136 -11.80 7.64 8.99
CA GLU A 136 -11.13 7.67 10.30
C GLU A 136 -9.61 7.49 10.18
N VAL A 137 -9.16 6.59 9.29
CA VAL A 137 -7.73 6.35 9.06
C VAL A 137 -7.07 7.55 8.41
N VAL A 138 -7.76 8.21 7.48
CA VAL A 138 -7.30 9.48 6.88
C VAL A 138 -7.19 10.58 7.93
N THR A 139 -8.19 10.70 8.81
CA THR A 139 -8.16 11.64 9.94
C THR A 139 -6.98 11.34 10.87
N ALA A 140 -6.74 10.07 11.19
CA ALA A 140 -5.62 9.64 12.00
C ALA A 140 -4.25 9.88 11.33
N LEU A 141 -4.13 9.68 10.01
CA LEU A 141 -2.91 10.00 9.25
C LEU A 141 -2.61 11.49 9.28
N ARG A 142 -3.62 12.35 9.11
CA ARG A 142 -3.47 13.80 9.29
C ARG A 142 -2.94 14.10 10.70
N ILE A 143 -3.57 13.57 11.75
CA ILE A 143 -3.14 13.79 13.14
C ILE A 143 -1.70 13.31 13.35
N TYR A 144 -1.34 12.16 12.79
CA TYR A 144 0.03 11.64 12.83
C TYR A 144 1.01 12.62 12.20
N VAL A 145 0.72 13.14 10.99
CA VAL A 145 1.53 14.16 10.31
C VAL A 145 1.64 15.47 11.12
N ARG A 146 0.56 15.92 11.77
CA ARG A 146 0.58 17.08 12.68
C ARG A 146 1.46 16.86 13.91
N GLY A 147 1.61 15.62 14.33
CA GLY A 147 2.42 15.23 15.49
C GLY A 147 3.93 15.17 15.24
N LEU A 148 4.38 15.15 13.98
CA LEU A 148 5.80 15.02 13.63
C LEU A 148 6.54 16.34 13.88
N LYS A 149 7.58 16.28 14.71
CA LYS A 149 8.43 17.42 15.09
C LYS A 149 9.91 17.06 14.96
N SER A 150 10.76 18.07 14.81
CA SER A 150 12.20 17.90 14.97
C SER A 150 12.47 17.54 16.43
N GLN A 151 13.03 16.35 16.65
CA GLN A 151 13.54 15.92 17.96
C GLN A 151 14.78 16.73 18.33
#